data_AF-A0A6B3EFY4-F1
#
_entry.id   AF-A0A6B3EFY4-F1
#
_cell.length_a   1.000
_cell.length_b   1.000
_cell.length_c   1.000
_cell.angle_alpha   90.00
_cell.angle_beta   90.00
_cell.angle_gamma   90.00
#
_symmetry.space_group_name_H-M   'P 1'
#
loop_
_entity.id
_entity.type
_entity.pdbx_description
1 polymer ?
#
loop_
_entity_poly.entity_id
_entity_poly.type
_entity_poly.pdbx_seq_one_letter_code
_entity_poly.pdbx_strand_id
1 'polypeptide(L)'
;RRADYVRTAIAKGLPRHRVIVRHLLRNSLIPVVTFIGTDIGALMGGAIVTERIFNIHGVGYQLYQGILRQNTQTVVGFVTVLVLVFLIANLLVDLLYAV
;
A
#
# COMPACT_ATOMS: atom_id res chain seq x y z
N ARG A 1 5.02 -23.60 2.15
CA ARG A 1 5.71 -23.48 3.46
C ARG A 1 5.19 -22.35 4.36
N ARG A 2 4.53 -21.28 3.86
CA ARG A 2 4.05 -20.16 4.71
C ARG A 2 2.75 -20.40 5.51
N ALA A 3 2.04 -21.50 5.25
CA ALA A 3 0.74 -21.80 5.87
C ALA A 3 0.83 -22.62 7.17
N ASP A 4 1.96 -23.30 7.41
CA ASP A 4 2.10 -24.28 8.49
C ASP A 4 2.12 -23.61 9.88
N TYR A 5 2.67 -22.39 9.97
CA TYR A 5 2.70 -21.62 11.21
C TYR A 5 1.30 -21.17 11.65
N VAL A 6 0.42 -20.87 10.68
CA VAL A 6 -0.96 -20.45 10.94
C VAL A 6 -1.79 -21.64 11.42
N ARG A 7 -1.65 -22.81 10.77
CA ARG A 7 -2.27 -24.05 11.23
C ARG A 7 -1.81 -24.44 12.63
N THR A 8 -0.53 -24.26 12.93
CA THR A 8 0.03 -24.57 14.26
C THR A 8 -0.47 -23.60 15.34
N ALA A 9 -0.62 -22.30 15.01
CA ALA A 9 -1.15 -21.30 15.93
C ALA A 9 -2.64 -21.51 16.25
N ILE A 10 -3.42 -21.98 15.26
CA ILE A 10 -4.83 -22.38 15.45
C ILE A 10 -4.92 -23.64 16.32
N ALA A 11 -4.05 -24.63 16.09
CA ALA A 11 -3.98 -25.85 16.91
C ALA A 11 -3.58 -25.59 18.37
N LYS A 12 -2.88 -24.48 18.64
CA LYS A 12 -2.57 -24.00 20.01
C LYS A 12 -3.70 -23.23 20.70
N GLY A 13 -4.88 -23.11 20.08
CA GLY A 13 -6.04 -22.43 20.67
C GLY A 13 -5.96 -20.90 20.69
N LEU A 14 -5.04 -20.29 19.93
CA LEU A 14 -5.01 -18.83 19.85
C LEU A 14 -6.24 -18.31 19.07
N PRO A 15 -6.90 -17.24 19.56
CA PRO A 15 -8.01 -16.64 18.85
C PRO A 15 -7.56 -16.17 17.45
N ARG A 16 -8.32 -16.54 16.41
CA ARG A 16 -8.02 -16.27 14.98
C ARG A 16 -7.61 -14.82 14.73
N HIS A 17 -8.27 -13.87 15.39
CA HIS A 17 -7.94 -12.43 15.29
C HIS A 17 -6.48 -12.13 15.67
N ARG A 18 -5.95 -12.79 16.70
CA ARG A 18 -4.57 -12.56 17.18
C ARG A 18 -3.54 -13.17 16.23
N VAL A 19 -3.87 -14.30 15.59
CA VAL A 19 -3.02 -14.95 14.59
C VAL A 19 -2.97 -14.11 13.31
N ILE A 20 -4.11 -13.59 12.85
CA ILE A 20 -4.20 -12.74 11.66
C ILE A 20 -3.39 -11.45 11.87
N VAL A 21 -3.64 -10.75 12.98
CA VAL A 21 -2.98 -9.46 13.28
C VAL A 21 -1.48 -9.61 13.51
N ARG A 22 -1.04 -10.65 14.22
CA ARG A 22 0.37 -10.75 14.65
C ARG A 22 1.25 -11.56 13.70
N HIS A 23 0.68 -12.47 12.91
CA HIS A 23 1.46 -13.40 12.08
C HIS A 23 1.22 -13.23 10.58
N LEU A 24 -0.03 -12.99 10.13
CA LEU A 24 -0.27 -12.68 8.72
C LEU A 24 0.12 -11.24 8.40
N LEU A 25 -0.45 -10.27 9.11
CA LEU A 25 -0.29 -8.84 8.81
C LEU A 25 1.18 -8.41 8.78
N ARG A 26 1.97 -8.77 9.80
CA ARG A 26 3.40 -8.42 9.85
C ARG A 26 4.22 -9.07 8.73
N ASN A 27 3.84 -10.25 8.25
CA ASN A 27 4.56 -10.99 7.23
C ASN A 27 4.14 -10.58 5.81
N SER A 28 2.90 -10.15 5.64
CA SER A 28 2.37 -9.58 4.39
C SER A 28 2.77 -8.10 4.20
N LEU A 29 3.06 -7.37 5.29
CA LEU A 29 3.52 -5.98 5.25
C LEU A 29 4.84 -5.80 4.48
N ILE A 30 5.75 -6.77 4.54
CA ILE A 30 7.06 -6.69 3.88
C ILE A 30 6.91 -6.57 2.34
N PRO A 31 6.25 -7.52 1.64
CA PRO A 31 6.05 -7.39 0.20
C PRO A 31 5.14 -6.20 -0.16
N VAL A 32 4.11 -5.90 0.63
CA VAL A 32 3.19 -4.78 0.39
C VAL A 32 3.96 -3.44 0.34
N VAL A 33 4.84 -3.18 1.31
CA VAL A 33 5.62 -1.94 1.35
C VAL A 33 6.54 -1.82 0.13
N THR A 34 7.16 -2.92 -0.29
CA THR A 34 8.03 -2.94 -1.48
C THR A 34 7.24 -2.69 -2.78
N PHE A 35 6.07 -3.30 -2.93
CA PHE A 35 5.20 -3.07 -4.08
C PHE A 35 4.72 -1.63 -4.13
N ILE A 36 4.25 -1.08 -3.00
CA ILE A 36 3.83 0.33 -2.92
C ILE A 36 4.96 1.28 -3.36
N GLY A 37 6.19 1.08 -2.89
CA GLY A 37 7.32 1.94 -3.29
C GLY A 37 7.58 1.90 -4.80
N THR A 38 7.42 0.73 -5.42
CA THR A 38 7.65 0.53 -6.86
C THR A 38 6.50 1.12 -7.68
N ASP A 39 5.26 0.87 -7.27
CA ASP A 39 4.05 1.35 -7.92
C ASP A 39 3.92 2.87 -7.84
N ILE A 40 4.27 3.48 -6.70
CA ILE A 40 4.32 4.94 -6.56
C ILE A 40 5.28 5.53 -7.60
N GLY A 41 6.47 4.97 -7.77
CA GLY A 41 7.43 5.44 -8.76
C GLY A 41 6.88 5.37 -10.18
N ALA A 42 6.25 4.24 -10.53
CA ALA A 42 5.64 4.04 -11.84
C ALA A 42 4.46 5.00 -12.10
N LEU A 43 3.55 5.12 -11.12
CA LEU A 43 2.38 6.00 -11.20
C LEU A 43 2.79 7.47 -11.25
N MET A 44 3.79 7.90 -10.47
CA MET A 44 4.30 9.27 -10.53
C MET A 44 4.94 9.58 -11.88
N GLY A 45 5.72 8.65 -12.45
CA GLY A 45 6.27 8.81 -13.80
C GLY A 45 5.17 8.98 -14.85
N GLY A 46 4.16 8.12 -14.82
CA GLY A 46 3.00 8.21 -15.73
C GLY A 46 2.17 9.47 -15.52
N ALA A 47 1.88 9.84 -14.28
CA ALA A 47 1.08 11.01 -13.93
C ALA A 47 1.78 12.31 -14.36
N ILE A 48 3.07 12.48 -14.08
CA ILE A 48 3.79 13.71 -14.48
C ILE A 48 3.86 13.83 -16.01
N VAL A 49 4.09 12.73 -16.73
CA VAL A 49 4.16 12.74 -18.19
C VAL A 49 2.80 13.09 -18.80
N THR A 50 1.74 12.41 -18.37
CA THR A 50 0.38 12.66 -18.87
C THR A 50 -0.12 14.07 -18.52
N GLU A 51 0.11 14.53 -17.29
CA GLU A 51 -0.29 15.88 -16.85
C GLU A 51 0.44 16.98 -17.62
N ARG A 52 1.75 16.80 -17.92
CA ARG A 52 2.51 17.74 -18.75
C ARG A 52 2.02 17.78 -20.20
N ILE A 53 1.69 16.62 -20.79
CA ILE A 53 1.22 16.55 -22.19
C ILE A 53 -0.14 17.23 -22.33
N PHE A 54 -1.05 17.00 -21.38
CA PHE A 54 -2.41 17.55 -21.43
C PHE A 54 -2.55 18.93 -20.75
N ASN A 55 -1.46 19.49 -20.23
CA ASN A 55 -1.42 20.76 -19.49
C ASN A 55 -2.48 20.84 -18.36
N ILE A 56 -2.69 19.71 -17.67
CA ILE A 56 -3.63 19.61 -16.55
C ILE A 56 -2.84 19.61 -15.23
N HIS A 57 -3.22 20.50 -14.31
CA HIS A 57 -2.60 20.60 -12.98
C HIS A 57 -3.20 19.56 -12.04
N GLY A 58 -2.73 18.31 -12.16
CA GLY A 58 -3.23 17.19 -11.37
C GLY A 58 -2.43 16.91 -10.09
N VAL A 59 -2.63 15.70 -9.57
CA VAL A 59 -2.03 15.22 -8.32
C VAL A 59 -0.53 15.00 -8.48
N GLY A 60 -0.07 14.54 -9.64
CA GLY A 60 1.36 14.35 -9.93
C GLY A 60 2.14 15.68 -9.90
N TYR A 61 1.54 16.72 -10.48
CA TYR A 61 2.07 18.07 -10.53
C TYR A 61 2.11 18.69 -9.14
N GLN A 62 1.05 18.55 -8.35
CA GLN A 62 1.04 19.07 -6.97
C GLN A 62 2.00 18.33 -6.04
N LEU A 63 2.13 17.01 -6.17
CA LEU A 63 3.15 16.23 -5.45
C LEU A 63 4.56 16.66 -5.85
N TYR A 64 4.82 16.81 -7.15
CA TYR A 64 6.12 17.25 -7.66
C TYR A 64 6.50 18.65 -7.17
N GLN A 65 5.55 19.59 -7.20
CA GLN A 65 5.73 20.92 -6.62
C GLN A 65 5.90 20.87 -5.09
N GLY A 66 5.18 19.98 -4.40
CA GLY A 66 5.32 19.76 -2.96
C GLY A 66 6.71 19.25 -2.57
N ILE A 67 7.28 18.35 -3.36
CA ILE A 67 8.65 17.85 -3.18
C ILE A 67 9.67 18.97 -3.40
N LEU A 68 9.54 19.74 -4.49
CA LEU A 68 10.44 20.84 -4.82
C LEU A 68 10.38 21.98 -3.80
N ARG A 69 9.19 22.30 -3.28
CA ARG A 69 8.98 23.33 -2.25
C ARG A 69 9.20 22.81 -0.84
N GLN A 70 9.69 21.57 -0.68
CA GLN A 70 9.85 20.87 0.60
C GLN A 70 8.61 20.91 1.51
N ASN A 71 7.42 20.99 0.90
CA ASN A 71 6.16 21.04 1.63
C ASN A 71 5.73 19.62 2.00
N THR A 72 6.39 19.07 3.02
CA THR A 72 6.26 17.67 3.45
C THR A 72 4.83 17.28 3.81
N GLN A 73 4.01 18.24 4.28
CA GLN A 73 2.62 17.99 4.68
C GLN A 73 1.75 17.51 3.51
N THR A 74 1.85 18.17 2.35
CA THR A 74 1.09 17.79 1.15
C THR A 74 1.53 16.42 0.65
N VAL A 75 2.84 16.17 0.60
CA VAL A 75 3.40 14.89 0.13
C VAL A 75 2.95 13.74 1.03
N VAL A 76 3.09 13.89 2.35
CA VAL A 76 2.68 12.86 3.31
C VAL A 76 1.16 12.62 3.26
N GLY A 77 0.35 13.67 3.10
CA GLY A 77 -1.10 13.55 2.96
C GLY A 77 -1.49 12.68 1.77
N PHE A 78 -0.95 12.98 0.58
CA PHE A 78 -1.22 12.19 -0.62
C PHE A 78 -0.75 10.74 -0.52
N VAL A 79 0.47 10.52 -0.01
CA VAL A 79 1.02 9.17 0.16
C VAL A 79 0.15 8.36 1.13
N THR A 80 -0.33 8.97 2.22
CA THR A 80 -1.19 8.29 3.21
C THR A 80 -2.50 7.81 2.59
N VAL A 81 -3.16 8.65 1.78
CA VAL A 81 -4.41 8.28 1.09
C VAL A 81 -4.15 7.14 0.10
N LEU A 82 -3.05 7.20 -0.67
CA LEU A 82 -2.70 6.14 -1.60
C LEU A 82 -2.46 4.80 -0.90
N VAL A 83 -1.72 4.82 0.21
CA VAL A 83 -1.47 3.62 1.04
C VAL A 83 -2.77 3.04 1.59
N LEU A 84 -3.71 3.88 2.02
CA LEU A 84 -5.03 3.44 2.48
C LEU A 84 -5.82 2.72 1.39
N VAL A 85 -5.89 3.30 0.18
CA VAL A 85 -6.57 2.67 -0.97
C VAL A 85 -5.92 1.33 -1.29
N PHE A 86 -4.59 1.27 -1.30
CA PHE A 86 -3.86 0.04 -1.59
C PHE A 86 -4.09 -1.04 -0.53
N LEU A 87 -4.14 -0.67 0.76
CA LEU A 87 -4.47 -1.58 1.85
C LEU A 87 -5.88 -2.14 1.70
N ILE A 88 -6.86 -1.29 1.36
CA ILE A 88 -8.24 -1.74 1.13
C ILE A 88 -8.28 -2.70 -0.07
N ALA A 89 -7.60 -2.37 -1.18
CA ALA A 89 -7.53 -3.24 -2.34
C ALA A 89 -6.88 -4.60 -2.02
N ASN A 90 -5.77 -4.61 -1.28
CA ASN A 90 -5.14 -5.87 -0.84
C ASN A 90 -6.03 -6.67 0.10
N LEU A 91 -6.72 -6.01 1.02
CA LEU A 91 -7.67 -6.67 1.92
C LEU A 91 -8.81 -7.33 1.13
N LEU A 92 -9.32 -6.66 0.09
CA LEU A 92 -10.34 -7.23 -0.79
C LEU A 92 -9.80 -8.45 -1.56
N VAL A 93 -8.59 -8.37 -2.10
CA VAL A 93 -7.93 -9.49 -2.79
C VAL A 93 -7.72 -10.67 -1.84
N ASP A 94 -7.23 -10.42 -0.62
CA ASP A 94 -7.06 -11.46 0.41
C ASP A 94 -8.39 -12.12 0.78
N LEU A 95 -9.47 -11.34 0.90
CA LEU A 95 -10.81 -11.88 1.17
C LEU A 95 -11.33 -12.75 0.03
N LEU A 96 -11.09 -12.32 -1.22
CA LEU A 96 -11.44 -13.07 -2.43
C LEU A 96 -10.64 -14.37 -2.56
N TYR A 97 -9.35 -14.38 -2.18
CA TYR A 97 -8.53 -15.59 -2.16
C TYR A 97 -8.84 -16.53 -0.98
N ALA A 98 -9.48 -16.02 0.08
CA ALA A 98 -9.85 -16.80 1.26
C ALA A 98 -11.19 -17.56 1.09
N VAL A 99 -11.99 -17.21 0.08
CA VAL A 99 -13.20 -17.92 -0.37
C VAL A 99 -12.82 -18.93 -1.45
#